data_AF-A0A2J6IDB6-F1
#
_entry.id   AF-A0A2J6IDB6-F1
#
_cell.length_a   1.000
_cell.length_b   1.000
_cell.length_c   1.000
_cell.angle_alpha   90.00
_cell.angle_beta   90.00
_cell.angle_gamma   90.00
#
_symmetry.space_group_name_H-M   'P 1'
#
loop_
_entity.id
_entity.type
_entity.pdbx_description
1 polymer ?
#
loop_
_entity_poly.entity_id
_entity_poly.type
_entity_poly.pdbx_seq_one_letter_code
_entity_poly.pdbx_strand_id
1 'polypeptide(L)'
;AWKMAMENTDTPTALILSRQSVKDLPTNYSRFEEASNANKGAYIVKDTDGTPDIILLASGSEVSTLFEGLELLEKEGIKCRIVSVPSEGLFRTQSVEYQQNILPAGTKKFGLTAGLPLNLESLVGPDGKVFGLSSFGYSAPYNVLDKKLGFTAENVYKQVKEILN
;
A
#
# COMPACT_ATOMS: atom_id res chain seq x y z
N ALA A 1 -15.24 -2.07 -2.70
CA ALA A 1 -15.16 -1.71 -4.14
C ALA A 1 -16.47 -1.98 -4.88
N TRP A 2 -16.89 -3.23 -5.13
CA TRP A 2 -18.13 -3.51 -5.87
C TRP A 2 -19.38 -2.84 -5.30
N LYS A 3 -19.61 -2.95 -3.98
CA LYS A 3 -20.73 -2.25 -3.30
C LYS A 3 -20.73 -0.75 -3.63
N MET A 4 -19.60 -0.08 -3.45
CA MET A 4 -19.44 1.35 -3.75
C MET A 4 -19.70 1.66 -5.23
N ALA A 5 -19.22 0.81 -6.15
CA ALA A 5 -19.44 1.00 -7.58
C ALA A 5 -20.92 0.87 -7.96
N MET A 6 -21.66 -0.02 -7.30
CA MET A 6 -23.10 -0.21 -7.53
C MET A 6 -23.96 0.88 -6.88
N GLU A 7 -23.51 1.42 -5.74
CA GLU A 7 -24.19 2.51 -5.02
C GLU A 7 -23.89 3.89 -5.62
N ASN A 8 -22.78 4.05 -6.36
CA ASN A 8 -22.40 5.31 -6.99
C ASN A 8 -23.18 5.54 -8.29
N THR A 9 -24.07 6.53 -8.28
CA THR A 9 -24.87 6.93 -9.44
C THR A 9 -24.42 8.24 -10.08
N ASP A 10 -23.42 8.91 -9.50
CA ASP A 10 -23.05 10.28 -9.86
C ASP A 10 -21.79 10.36 -10.72
N THR A 11 -20.86 9.41 -10.56
CA THR A 11 -19.58 9.41 -11.27
C THR A 11 -19.22 8.02 -11.82
N PRO A 12 -18.45 7.93 -12.92
CA PRO A 12 -17.94 6.65 -13.38
C PRO A 12 -16.98 6.02 -12.34
N THR A 13 -16.98 4.69 -12.28
CA THR A 13 -16.09 3.91 -11.41
C THR A 13 -15.33 2.87 -12.25
N ALA A 14 -14.01 2.81 -12.09
CA ALA A 14 -13.19 1.76 -12.70
C ALA A 14 -12.74 0.76 -11.61
N LEU A 15 -12.87 -0.53 -11.91
CA LEU A 15 -12.38 -1.62 -11.06
C LEU A 15 -11.19 -2.28 -11.74
N ILE A 16 -10.00 -2.12 -11.15
CA ILE A 16 -8.75 -2.71 -11.65
C ILE A 16 -8.47 -3.97 -10.83
N LEU A 17 -8.50 -5.14 -11.48
CA LEU A 17 -8.42 -6.44 -10.82
C LEU A 17 -7.16 -7.18 -11.27
N SER A 18 -6.53 -7.90 -10.35
CA SER A 18 -5.38 -8.76 -10.66
C SER A 18 -5.82 -10.00 -11.42
N ARG A 19 -4.92 -10.54 -12.26
CA ARG A 19 -5.12 -11.85 -12.89
C ARG A 19 -4.75 -12.99 -11.94
N GLN A 20 -3.66 -12.80 -11.21
CA GLN A 20 -3.14 -13.75 -10.24
C GLN A 20 -3.94 -13.71 -8.94
N SER A 21 -3.95 -14.84 -8.23
CA SER A 21 -4.46 -14.92 -6.87
C SER A 21 -3.64 -14.01 -5.96
N VAL A 22 -4.32 -13.23 -5.12
CA VAL A 22 -3.70 -12.39 -4.10
C VAL A 22 -3.93 -13.04 -2.75
N LYS A 23 -2.88 -13.09 -1.92
CA LYS A 23 -2.97 -13.62 -0.56
C LYS A 23 -3.88 -12.72 0.27
N ASP A 24 -4.83 -13.31 1.00
CA ASP A 24 -5.68 -12.56 1.90
C ASP A 24 -4.86 -11.94 3.05
N LEU A 25 -5.27 -10.76 3.51
CA LEU A 25 -4.55 -10.02 4.53
C LEU A 25 -4.86 -10.59 5.92
N PRO A 26 -3.86 -10.72 6.81
CA PRO A 26 -4.10 -11.13 8.20
C PRO A 26 -5.13 -10.23 8.87
N THR A 27 -6.00 -10.80 9.70
CA THR A 27 -6.94 -10.05 10.54
C THR A 27 -7.09 -10.72 11.89
N ASN A 28 -7.32 -9.92 12.93
CA ASN A 28 -7.77 -10.37 14.24
C ASN A 28 -9.29 -10.21 14.41
N TYR A 29 -9.98 -9.70 13.38
CA TYR A 29 -11.38 -9.29 13.39
C TYR A 29 -12.10 -9.80 12.13
N SER A 30 -13.16 -9.10 11.72
CA SER A 30 -13.88 -9.37 10.48
C SER A 30 -13.17 -8.76 9.27
N ARG A 31 -12.82 -9.60 8.28
CA ARG A 31 -12.27 -9.12 7.00
C ARG A 31 -13.22 -8.14 6.31
N PHE A 32 -14.52 -8.36 6.43
CA PHE A 32 -15.55 -7.50 5.85
C PHE A 32 -15.58 -6.11 6.49
N GLU A 33 -15.49 -6.02 7.82
CA GLU A 33 -15.51 -4.74 8.53
C GLU A 33 -14.28 -3.91 8.20
N GLU A 34 -13.10 -4.52 8.24
CA GLU A 34 -11.87 -3.83 7.85
C GLU A 34 -11.92 -3.37 6.38
N ALA A 35 -12.40 -4.23 5.46
CA ALA A 35 -12.53 -3.90 4.04
C ALA A 35 -13.61 -2.84 3.76
N SER A 36 -14.56 -2.63 4.69
CA SER A 36 -15.57 -1.57 4.55
C SER A 36 -14.94 -0.18 4.54
N ASN A 37 -13.78 -0.01 5.17
CA ASN A 37 -12.98 1.23 5.14
C ASN A 37 -12.41 1.57 3.75
N ALA A 38 -12.50 0.67 2.77
CA ALA A 38 -12.18 1.00 1.39
C ALA A 38 -13.04 2.16 0.84
N ASN A 39 -14.21 2.43 1.45
CA ASN A 39 -15.02 3.61 1.16
C ASN A 39 -14.35 4.95 1.54
N LYS A 40 -13.25 4.92 2.28
CA LYS A 40 -12.39 6.07 2.59
C LYS A 40 -11.25 6.27 1.60
N GLY A 41 -11.12 5.40 0.59
CA GLY A 41 -10.09 5.49 -0.45
C GLY A 41 -8.69 5.03 -0.02
N ALA A 42 -8.28 5.31 1.21
CA ALA A 42 -7.11 4.73 1.86
C ALA A 42 -7.37 4.50 3.34
N TYR A 43 -6.85 3.41 3.90
CA TYR A 43 -7.07 3.02 5.28
C TYR A 43 -5.95 2.12 5.82
N ILE A 44 -5.77 2.13 7.14
CA ILE A 44 -4.76 1.33 7.82
C ILE A 44 -5.23 -0.13 7.86
N VAL A 45 -4.39 -1.03 7.35
CA VAL A 45 -4.62 -2.50 7.38
C VAL A 45 -3.78 -3.20 8.44
N LYS A 46 -2.73 -2.53 8.92
CA LYS A 46 -1.90 -2.97 10.04
C LYS A 46 -1.26 -1.75 10.68
N ASP A 47 -1.41 -1.63 11.99
CA ASP A 47 -0.84 -0.54 12.76
C ASP A 47 0.20 -1.05 13.76
N THR A 48 0.88 -0.10 14.41
CA THR A 48 1.90 -0.32 15.44
C THR A 48 1.60 0.53 16.67
N ASP A 49 2.16 0.12 17.82
CA ASP A 49 1.97 0.86 19.07
C ASP A 49 2.80 2.15 19.09
N GLY A 50 2.12 3.27 19.34
CA GLY A 50 2.72 4.60 19.37
C GLY A 50 2.95 5.16 17.96
N THR A 51 4.02 5.93 17.78
CA THR A 51 4.35 6.53 16.50
C THR A 51 5.12 5.54 15.62
N PRO A 52 4.69 5.27 14.37
CA PRO A 52 5.46 4.44 13.44
C PRO A 52 6.74 5.15 13.00
N ASP A 53 7.83 4.39 12.86
CA ASP A 53 9.07 4.84 12.24
C ASP A 53 8.88 5.08 10.74
N ILE A 54 8.02 4.27 10.11
CA ILE A 54 7.70 4.36 8.68
C ILE A 54 6.28 3.90 8.36
N ILE A 55 5.68 4.49 7.32
CA ILE A 55 4.40 4.08 6.75
C ILE A 55 4.63 3.44 5.38
N LEU A 56 4.13 2.23 5.19
CA LEU A 56 4.19 1.47 3.94
C LEU A 56 2.84 1.60 3.20
N LEU A 57 2.89 2.02 1.93
CA LEU A 57 1.75 2.35 1.09
C LEU A 57 1.71 1.43 -0.13
N ALA A 58 0.57 0.81 -0.41
CA ALA A 58 0.36 0.07 -1.65
C ALA A 58 -1.12 -0.01 -2.02
N SER A 59 -1.40 -0.47 -3.24
CA SER A 59 -2.73 -0.80 -3.74
C SER A 59 -2.74 -2.21 -4.32
N GLY A 60 -3.86 -2.93 -4.20
CA GLY A 60 -4.01 -4.24 -4.85
C GLY A 60 -3.07 -5.31 -4.29
N SER A 61 -2.42 -6.08 -5.18
CA SER A 61 -1.56 -7.22 -4.81
C SER A 61 -0.37 -6.84 -3.94
N GLU A 62 0.21 -5.66 -4.15
CA GLU A 62 1.42 -5.23 -3.47
C GLU A 62 1.21 -5.00 -1.97
N VAL A 63 -0.04 -4.83 -1.50
CA VAL A 63 -0.35 -4.75 -0.07
C VAL A 63 0.08 -6.05 0.63
N SER A 64 -0.14 -7.21 0.01
CA SER A 64 0.29 -8.49 0.56
C SER A 64 1.82 -8.60 0.63
N THR A 65 2.54 -8.07 -0.36
CA THR A 65 4.01 -8.01 -0.35
C THR A 65 4.55 -7.12 0.76
N LEU A 66 3.85 -6.02 1.10
CA LEU A 66 4.22 -5.18 2.25
C LEU A 66 4.08 -5.94 3.57
N PHE A 67 3.08 -6.80 3.74
CA PHE A 67 2.96 -7.66 4.93
C PHE A 67 4.12 -8.65 5.03
N GLU A 68 4.59 -9.20 3.91
CA GLU A 68 5.75 -10.11 3.92
C GLU A 68 7.05 -9.35 4.30
N GLY A 69 7.23 -8.13 3.79
CA GLY A 69 8.35 -7.27 4.20
C GLY A 69 8.27 -6.81 5.66
N LEU A 70 7.06 -6.56 6.17
CA LEU A 70 6.81 -6.21 7.56
C LEU A 70 7.34 -7.26 8.52
N GLU A 71 7.15 -8.56 8.24
CA GLU A 71 7.65 -9.65 9.09
C GLU A 71 9.18 -9.61 9.25
N LEU A 72 9.92 -9.07 8.27
CA LEU A 72 11.37 -8.88 8.36
C LEU A 72 11.73 -7.62 9.15
N LEU A 73 10.98 -6.54 8.96
CA LEU A 73 11.19 -5.25 9.63
C LEU A 73 10.88 -5.31 11.13
N GLU A 74 9.77 -5.96 11.51
CA GLU A 74 9.38 -6.11 12.91
C GLU A 74 10.40 -6.95 13.71
N LYS A 75 11.10 -7.90 13.08
CA LYS A 75 12.20 -8.66 13.71
C LYS A 75 13.39 -7.80 14.11
N GLU A 76 13.55 -6.64 13.48
CA GLU A 76 14.57 -5.63 13.84
C GLU A 76 14.02 -4.54 14.77
N GLY A 77 12.78 -4.66 15.22
CA GLY A 77 12.14 -3.69 16.10
C GLY A 77 11.68 -2.40 15.39
N ILE A 78 11.62 -2.39 14.05
CA ILE A 78 11.16 -1.24 13.28
C ILE A 78 9.63 -1.18 13.32
N LYS A 79 9.09 -0.07 13.84
CA LYS A 79 7.65 0.17 13.93
C LYS A 79 7.08 0.61 12.59
N CYS A 80 6.32 -0.27 11.96
CA CYS A 80 5.74 -0.01 10.65
C CYS A 80 4.22 0.06 10.72
N ARG A 81 3.64 0.97 9.94
CA ARG A 81 2.20 1.01 9.64
C ARG A 81 2.00 0.66 8.17
N ILE A 82 1.04 -0.20 7.84
CA ILE A 82 0.65 -0.49 6.46
C ILE A 82 -0.69 0.19 6.16
N VAL A 83 -0.71 0.96 5.08
CA VAL A 83 -1.90 1.62 4.56
C VAL A 83 -2.20 1.06 3.17
N SER A 84 -3.42 0.54 3.02
CA SER A 84 -3.98 0.15 1.72
C SER A 84 -4.60 1.37 1.06
N VAL A 85 -4.28 1.63 -0.21
CA VAL A 85 -4.69 2.82 -0.98
C VAL A 85 -5.45 2.39 -2.25
N PRO A 86 -6.65 1.79 -2.15
CA PRO A 86 -7.42 1.37 -3.33
C PRO A 86 -7.91 2.53 -4.21
N SER A 87 -8.05 3.75 -3.66
CA SER A 87 -8.48 4.92 -4.43
C SER A 87 -7.96 6.23 -3.81
N GLU A 88 -6.86 6.76 -4.36
CA GLU A 88 -6.30 8.05 -3.96
C GLU A 88 -7.31 9.20 -4.13
N GLY A 89 -8.03 9.23 -5.25
CA GLY A 89 -9.03 10.28 -5.50
C GLY A 89 -10.09 10.36 -4.41
N LEU A 90 -10.62 9.21 -3.97
CA LEU A 90 -11.58 9.14 -2.86
C LEU A 90 -10.95 9.45 -1.51
N PHE A 91 -9.68 9.11 -1.31
CA PHE A 91 -8.95 9.47 -0.10
C PHE A 91 -8.78 10.99 0.03
N ARG A 92 -8.49 11.66 -1.08
CA ARG A 92 -8.31 13.13 -1.12
C ARG A 92 -9.59 13.91 -0.84
N THR A 93 -10.77 13.30 -0.98
CA THR A 93 -12.04 13.94 -0.58
C THR A 93 -12.37 13.79 0.91
N GLN A 94 -11.61 12.98 1.66
CA GLN A 94 -11.81 12.86 3.10
C GLN A 94 -11.34 14.13 3.83
N SER A 95 -11.77 14.30 5.08
CA SER A 95 -11.34 15.45 5.90
C SER A 95 -9.81 15.48 6.05
N VAL A 96 -9.25 16.68 6.20
CA VAL A 96 -7.81 16.86 6.44
C VAL A 96 -7.36 16.08 7.67
N GLU A 97 -8.15 16.07 8.73
CA GLU A 97 -7.91 15.29 9.94
C GLU A 97 -7.79 13.79 9.64
N TYR A 98 -8.70 13.22 8.83
CA TYR A 98 -8.62 11.82 8.45
C TYR A 98 -7.36 11.55 7.61
N GLN A 99 -7.05 12.42 6.65
CA GLN A 99 -5.86 12.26 5.81
C GLN A 99 -4.58 12.30 6.67
N GLN A 100 -4.50 13.20 7.66
CA GLN A 100 -3.38 13.29 8.61
C GLN A 100 -3.33 12.10 9.58
N ASN A 101 -4.48 11.52 9.94
CA ASN A 101 -4.49 10.30 10.75
C ASN A 101 -3.92 9.10 10.00
N ILE A 102 -4.24 8.97 8.70
CA ILE A 102 -3.75 7.87 7.86
C ILE A 102 -2.28 8.10 7.47
N LEU A 103 -1.96 9.28 6.96
CA LEU A 103 -0.63 9.68 6.45
C LEU A 103 -0.12 10.94 7.15
N PRO A 104 0.25 10.87 8.45
CA PRO A 104 0.74 12.03 9.19
C PRO A 104 1.96 12.66 8.52
N ALA A 105 2.00 13.99 8.55
CA ALA A 105 3.20 14.74 8.19
C ALA A 105 4.37 14.40 9.14
N GLY A 106 5.60 14.46 8.63
CA GLY A 106 6.81 14.19 9.41
C GLY A 106 7.17 12.71 9.60
N THR A 107 6.26 11.76 9.33
CA THR A 107 6.60 10.33 9.28
C THR A 107 7.10 9.94 7.89
N LYS A 108 8.23 9.24 7.82
CA LYS A 108 8.81 8.68 6.58
C LYS A 108 7.82 7.71 5.93
N LYS A 109 7.78 7.68 4.59
CA LYS A 109 6.81 6.85 3.84
C LYS A 109 7.48 6.10 2.70
N PHE A 110 7.08 4.85 2.51
CA PHE A 110 7.52 4.00 1.41
C PHE A 110 6.31 3.51 0.62
N GLY A 111 6.33 3.72 -0.69
CA GLY A 111 5.30 3.23 -1.61
C GLY A 111 5.76 2.01 -2.40
N LEU A 112 4.87 1.06 -2.64
CA LEU A 112 5.09 -0.10 -3.50
C LEU A 112 3.96 -0.22 -4.52
N THR A 113 4.31 -0.26 -5.81
CA THR A 113 3.34 -0.45 -6.88
C THR A 113 3.94 -1.23 -8.05
N ALA A 114 3.22 -2.23 -8.58
CA ALA A 114 3.57 -2.90 -9.83
C ALA A 114 3.19 -2.06 -11.07
N GLY A 115 3.40 -0.75 -10.99
CA GLY A 115 3.11 0.26 -12.01
C GLY A 115 4.10 1.42 -11.92
N LEU A 116 3.77 2.55 -12.54
CA LEU A 116 4.62 3.74 -12.48
C LEU A 116 4.71 4.27 -11.04
N PRO A 117 5.91 4.62 -10.53
CA PRO A 117 6.09 5.20 -9.20
C PRO A 117 5.22 6.43 -8.92
N LEU A 118 4.97 7.23 -9.97
CA LEU A 118 4.10 8.42 -9.94
C LEU A 118 2.74 8.18 -9.27
N ASN A 119 2.20 6.96 -9.34
CA ASN A 119 0.92 6.59 -8.73
C ASN A 119 0.87 6.74 -7.20
N LEU A 120 2.03 6.79 -6.51
CA LEU A 120 2.11 6.93 -5.06
C LEU A 120 3.01 8.09 -4.61
N GLU A 121 3.74 8.73 -5.53
CA GLU A 121 4.69 9.83 -5.22
C GLU A 121 4.02 10.96 -4.43
N SER A 122 2.81 11.34 -4.84
CA SER A 122 2.01 12.39 -4.21
C SER A 122 1.56 12.05 -2.77
N LEU A 123 1.55 10.77 -2.40
CA LEU A 123 1.14 10.28 -1.08
C LEU A 123 2.34 10.00 -0.16
N VAL A 124 3.45 9.51 -0.71
CA VAL A 124 4.69 9.34 0.07
C VAL A 124 5.32 10.70 0.42
N GLY A 125 5.17 11.70 -0.45
CA GLY A 125 5.68 13.04 -0.23
C GLY A 125 7.20 13.17 -0.43
N PRO A 126 7.78 14.34 -0.12
CA PRO A 126 9.17 14.68 -0.49
C PRO A 126 10.23 13.84 0.23
N ASP A 127 9.94 13.40 1.46
CA ASP A 127 10.84 12.59 2.28
C ASP A 127 10.58 11.09 2.11
N GLY A 128 9.77 10.72 1.11
CA GLY A 128 9.36 9.35 0.83
C GLY A 128 10.02 8.77 -0.41
N LYS A 129 9.81 7.46 -0.63
CA LYS A 129 10.32 6.74 -1.80
C LYS A 129 9.25 5.79 -2.31
N VAL A 130 9.11 5.68 -3.63
CA VAL A 130 8.24 4.67 -4.25
C VAL A 130 9.10 3.68 -5.02
N PHE A 131 8.92 2.39 -4.72
CA PHE A 131 9.41 1.31 -5.56
C PHE A 131 8.31 0.89 -6.54
N GLY A 132 8.62 0.99 -7.83
CA GLY A 132 7.71 0.54 -8.88
C GLY A 132 8.43 0.26 -10.18
N LEU A 133 7.67 0.11 -11.26
CA LEU A 133 8.19 -0.18 -12.59
C LEU A 133 8.52 1.11 -13.35
N SER A 134 9.79 1.25 -13.73
CA SER A 134 10.26 2.34 -14.60
C SER A 134 10.51 1.91 -16.06
N SER A 135 10.14 0.68 -16.42
CA SER A 135 10.29 0.10 -17.75
C SER A 135 9.04 -0.65 -18.18
N PHE A 136 8.98 -1.02 -19.46
CA PHE A 136 8.01 -2.01 -19.94
C PHE A 136 8.21 -3.37 -19.24
N GLY A 137 7.16 -4.19 -19.32
CA GLY A 137 7.19 -5.56 -18.81
C GLY A 137 8.00 -6.51 -19.69
N TYR A 138 8.16 -7.74 -19.19
CA TYR A 138 8.83 -8.84 -19.89
C TYR A 138 7.89 -10.03 -20.01
N SER A 139 8.08 -10.84 -21.04
CA SER A 139 7.32 -12.09 -21.20
C SER A 139 7.96 -13.20 -20.35
N ALA A 140 7.47 -13.38 -19.13
CA ALA A 140 7.81 -14.50 -18.26
C ALA A 140 6.69 -14.76 -17.23
N PRO A 141 6.69 -15.91 -16.53
CA PRO A 141 5.80 -16.15 -15.40
C PRO A 141 5.94 -15.07 -14.31
N TYR A 142 4.84 -14.62 -13.70
CA TYR A 142 4.83 -13.46 -12.79
C TYR A 142 5.76 -13.64 -11.59
N ASN A 143 5.86 -14.84 -11.01
CA ASN A 143 6.77 -15.14 -9.91
C ASN A 143 8.26 -14.98 -10.27
N VAL A 144 8.63 -15.19 -11.53
CA VAL A 144 9.98 -14.93 -12.03
C VAL A 144 10.19 -13.43 -12.18
N LEU A 145 9.18 -12.71 -12.68
CA LEU A 145 9.21 -11.27 -12.84
C LEU A 145 9.31 -10.56 -11.49
N ASP A 146 8.51 -10.93 -10.49
CA ASP A 146 8.53 -10.31 -9.16
C ASP A 146 9.93 -10.41 -8.54
N LYS A 147 10.55 -11.59 -8.60
CA LYS A 147 11.93 -11.78 -8.12
C LYS A 147 12.96 -10.96 -8.89
N LYS A 148 12.82 -10.87 -10.22
CA LYS A 148 13.79 -10.15 -11.07
C LYS A 148 13.61 -8.63 -11.00
N LEU A 149 12.39 -8.18 -10.81
CA LEU A 149 12.00 -6.76 -10.77
C LEU A 149 11.94 -6.22 -9.34
N GLY A 150 12.14 -7.06 -8.32
CA GLY A 150 12.28 -6.64 -6.93
C GLY A 150 10.97 -6.47 -6.16
N PHE A 151 9.86 -7.08 -6.61
CA PHE A 151 8.61 -7.15 -5.84
C PHE A 151 8.67 -8.29 -4.83
N THR A 152 9.62 -8.19 -3.88
CA THR A 152 9.83 -9.21 -2.85
C THR A 152 9.96 -8.58 -1.47
N ALA A 153 9.68 -9.38 -0.43
CA ALA A 153 9.81 -8.97 0.97
C ALA A 153 11.22 -8.44 1.29
N GLU A 154 12.27 -9.07 0.76
CA GLU A 154 13.66 -8.68 1.00
C GLU A 154 13.98 -7.31 0.41
N ASN A 155 13.44 -7.01 -0.78
CA ASN A 155 13.62 -5.69 -1.36
C ASN A 155 12.84 -4.64 -0.57
N VAL A 156 11.59 -4.92 -0.15
CA VAL A 156 10.84 -4.01 0.75
C VAL A 156 11.66 -3.70 2.00
N TYR A 157 12.18 -4.73 2.68
CA TYR A 157 13.05 -4.57 3.83
C TYR A 157 14.26 -3.67 3.52
N LYS A 158 14.98 -3.95 2.42
CA LYS A 158 16.16 -3.17 2.01
C LYS A 158 15.82 -1.70 1.75
N GLN A 159 14.76 -1.42 0.99
CA GLN A 159 14.33 -0.07 0.66
C GLN A 159 13.94 0.71 1.92
N VAL A 160 13.22 0.08 2.84
CA VAL A 160 12.82 0.70 4.10
C VAL A 160 14.05 1.03 4.97
N LYS A 161 15.01 0.11 5.08
CA LYS A 161 16.27 0.36 5.81
C LYS A 161 17.06 1.53 5.22
N GLU A 162 17.15 1.61 3.88
CA GLU A 162 17.79 2.73 3.19
C GLU A 162 17.12 4.07 3.49
N ILE A 163 15.78 4.10 3.60
CA ILE A 163 15.03 5.32 3.91
C ILE A 163 15.20 5.73 5.38
N LEU A 164 15.34 4.77 6.29
CA LEU A 164 15.43 5.04 7.74
C LEU A 164 16.81 5.52 8.18
N ASN A 165 17.88 5.06 7.52
CA ASN A 165 19.26 5.53 7.72
C ASN A 165 19.45 6.99 7.30
#